data_AF-A0A1G7YKW9-F1
#
_entry.id   AF-A0A1G7YKW9-F1
#
_cell.length_a   1.000
_cell.length_b   1.000
_cell.length_c   1.000
_cell.angle_alpha   90.00
_cell.angle_beta   90.00
_cell.angle_gamma   90.00
#
_symmetry.space_group_name_H-M   'P 1'
#
loop_
_entity.id
_entity.type
_entity.pdbx_description
1 polymer ?
#
loop_
_entity_poly.entity_id
_entity_poly.type
_entity_poly.pdbx_seq_one_letter_code
_entity_poly.pdbx_strand_id
1 'polypeptide(L)' 'MMKEVVEKVITKEEYDRLMVEILNLMNKGEANLSVSELNEIKEMALLAQAYEREHYYPSHLR' A
#
# COMPACT_ATOMS: atom_id res chain seq x y z
N MET A 1 -0.80 18.28 18.64
CA MET A 1 -1.56 18.36 17.38
C MET A 1 -1.52 17.00 16.72
N MET A 2 -2.59 16.22 16.80
CA MET A 2 -2.74 15.04 15.93
C MET A 2 -3.17 15.59 14.57
N LYS A 3 -2.28 15.49 13.57
CA LYS A 3 -2.70 15.70 12.18
C LYS A 3 -3.74 14.62 11.89
N GLU A 4 -4.93 15.00 11.42
CA GLU A 4 -5.87 14.05 10.84
C GLU A 4 -5.12 13.28 9.76
N VAL A 5 -4.86 11.99 10.02
CA VAL A 5 -4.43 11.08 8.96
C VAL A 5 -5.70 10.84 8.16
N VAL A 6 -5.84 11.56 7.05
CA VAL A 6 -6.87 11.24 6.06
C VAL A 6 -6.49 9.86 5.54
N GLU A 7 -7.12 8.82 6.08
CA GLU A 7 -7.02 7.48 5.51
C GLU A 7 -7.65 7.56 4.12
N LYS A 8 -6.80 7.55 3.09
CA LYS A 8 -7.25 7.52 1.72
C LYS A 8 -7.93 6.18 1.50
N VAL A 9 -9.25 6.18 1.45
CA VAL A 9 -10.05 5.02 1.06
C VAL A 9 -9.83 4.78 -0.43
N ILE A 10 -9.44 3.55 -0.78
CA ILE A 10 -9.20 3.13 -2.16
C ILE A 10 -10.24 2.07 -2.57
N THR A 11 -10.61 2.05 -3.85
CA THR A 11 -11.48 0.99 -4.39
C THR A 11 -10.70 -0.32 -4.59
N LYS A 12 -11.42 -1.41 -4.85
CA LYS A 12 -10.78 -2.69 -5.21
C LYS A 12 -9.92 -2.55 -6.46
N GLU A 13 -10.40 -1.84 -7.49
CA GLU A 13 -9.65 -1.64 -8.74
C GLU A 13 -8.38 -0.81 -8.51
N GLU A 14 -8.42 0.16 -7.59
CA GLU A 14 -7.24 0.92 -7.18
C GLU A 14 -6.26 0.07 -6.40
N TYR A 15 -6.75 -0.78 -5.48
CA TYR A 15 -5.93 -1.78 -4.78
C TYR A 15 -5.24 -2.74 -5.76
N ASP A 16 -5.99 -3.31 -6.71
CA ASP A 16 -5.43 -4.26 -7.70
C ASP A 16 -4.32 -3.58 -8.53
N ARG A 17 -4.54 -2.34 -8.99
CA ARG A 17 -3.51 -1.56 -9.71
C ARG A 17 -2.28 -1.29 -8.85
N LEU A 18 -2.51 -0.91 -7.60
CA LEU A 18 -1.45 -0.62 -6.65
C LEU A 18 -0.59 -1.86 -6.37
N MET A 19 -1.20 -3.04 -6.23
CA MET A 19 -0.47 -4.30 -6.03
C MET A 19 0.39 -4.67 -7.24
N VAL A 20 -0.11 -4.43 -8.45
CA VAL A 20 0.66 -4.61 -9.69
C VAL A 20 1.87 -3.66 -9.72
N GLU A 21 1.69 -2.40 -9.33
CA GLU A 21 2.77 -1.43 -9.34
C GLU A 21 3.85 -1.73 -8.30
N ILE A 22 3.46 -2.12 -7.08
CA ILE A 22 4.39 -2.62 -6.06
C ILE A 22 5.21 -3.78 -6.64
N LEU A 23 4.57 -4.76 -7.28
CA LEU A 23 5.24 -5.91 -7.85
C LEU A 23 6.23 -5.50 -8.97
N ASN A 24 5.83 -4.57 -9.84
CA ASN A 24 6.69 -4.07 -10.91
C ASN A 24 7.95 -3.41 -10.35
N LEU A 25 7.83 -2.59 -9.30
CA LEU A 25 8.96 -1.96 -8.64
C LEU A 25 9.84 -3.01 -7.93
N MET A 26 9.25 -3.93 -7.17
CA MET A 26 9.99 -5.00 -6.50
C MET A 26 10.76 -5.90 -7.48
N ASN A 27 10.20 -6.16 -8.67
CA ASN A 27 10.85 -6.94 -9.72
C ASN A 27 12.10 -6.27 -10.31
N LYS A 28 12.27 -4.95 -10.15
CA LYS A 28 13.54 -4.28 -10.49
C LYS A 28 14.69 -4.77 -9.60
N GLY A 29 14.37 -5.28 -8.41
CA GLY A 29 15.33 -5.67 -7.38
C GLY A 29 15.79 -4.48 -6.55
N GLU A 30 15.95 -4.68 -5.24
CA GLU A 30 16.24 -3.61 -4.26
C GLU A 30 17.47 -2.77 -4.64
N ALA A 31 18.54 -3.40 -5.14
CA ALA A 31 19.76 -2.71 -5.54
C ALA A 31 19.58 -1.74 -6.73
N ASN A 32 18.49 -1.86 -7.49
CA ASN A 32 18.20 -1.04 -8.67
C ASN A 32 17.11 0.01 -8.41
N LEU A 33 16.53 0.04 -7.21
CA LEU A 33 15.52 1.02 -6.85
C LEU A 33 16.17 2.33 -6.41
N SER A 34 15.67 3.44 -6.93
CA SER A 34 15.98 4.76 -6.40
C SER A 34 15.32 4.97 -5.03
N VAL A 35 15.84 5.93 -4.26
CA VAL A 35 15.22 6.34 -2.99
C VAL A 35 13.76 6.79 -3.19
N SER A 36 13.44 7.40 -4.34
CA SER A 36 12.07 7.82 -4.65
C SER A 36 11.15 6.61 -4.82
N GLU A 37 11.58 5.61 -5.58
CA GLU A 37 10.77 4.40 -5.80
C GLU A 37 10.61 3.59 -4.52
N LEU A 38 11.63 3.56 -3.65
CA LEU A 38 11.50 2.95 -2.31
C LEU A 38 10.44 3.66 -1.45
N ASN A 39 10.40 4.99 -1.50
CA ASN A 39 9.36 5.76 -0.80
C ASN A 39 7.97 5.50 -1.41
N GLU A 40 7.88 5.40 -2.73
CA GLU A 40 6.63 5.10 -3.43
C GLU A 40 6.09 3.71 -3.07
N ILE A 41 6.94 2.67 -3.05
CA ILE A 41 6.57 1.33 -2.55
C ILE A 41 6.04 1.42 -1.13
N LYS A 42 6.70 2.19 -0.25
CA LYS A 42 6.29 2.32 1.15
C LYS A 42 4.90 2.97 1.27
N GLU A 43 4.64 4.04 0.54
CA GLU A 43 3.34 4.71 0.53
C GLU A 43 2.24 3.80 -0.01
N MET A 44 2.50 3.09 -1.11
CA MET A 44 1.57 2.12 -1.67
C MET A 44 1.28 0.98 -0.70
N ALA A 45 2.31 0.41 -0.07
CA ALA A 45 2.15 -0.68 0.89
C ALA A 45 1.29 -0.30 2.10
N LEU A 46 1.38 0.96 2.57
CA LEU A 46 0.53 1.46 3.65
C LEU A 46 -0.95 1.55 3.21
N LEU A 47 -1.22 1.98 1.98
CA LEU A 47 -2.57 2.01 1.42
C LEU A 47 -3.14 0.59 1.22
N ALA A 48 -2.33 -0.35 0.71
CA ALA A 48 -2.70 -1.75 0.61
C ALA A 48 -3.07 -2.35 1.97
N GLN A 49 -2.24 -2.10 2.99
CA GLN A 49 -2.50 -2.59 4.34
C GLN A 49 -3.81 -2.03 4.92
N ALA A 50 -4.11 -0.76 4.69
CA ALA A 50 -5.36 -0.14 5.14
C ALA A 50 -6.56 -0.84 4.47
N TYR A 51 -6.53 -0.99 3.15
CA TYR A 51 -7.58 -1.70 2.41
C TYR A 51 -7.78 -3.14 2.90
N GLU A 52 -6.69 -3.89 3.08
CA GLU A 52 -6.74 -5.29 3.53
C GLU A 52 -7.33 -5.43 4.93
N ARG A 53 -7.00 -4.51 5.83
CA ARG A 53 -7.55 -4.50 7.20
C ARG A 53 -9.06 -4.38 7.20
N GLU A 54 -9.61 -3.52 6.34
CA GLU A 54 -11.05 -3.30 6.24
C GLU A 54 -11.76 -4.48 5.54
N HIS A 55 -11.14 -5.08 4.53
CA HIS A 55 -11.82 -6.01 3.61
C HIS A 55 -11.54 -7.49 3.89
N TYR A 56 -10.35 -7.85 4.39
CA TYR A 56 -9.91 -9.24 4.53
C TYR A 56 -9.56 -9.63 5.97
N TYR A 57 -9.26 -8.66 6.84
CA TYR A 57 -8.97 -8.91 8.27
C TYR A 57 -9.95 -8.18 9.22
N PRO A 58 -11.27 -8.34 9.06
CA PRO A 58 -12.22 -7.73 9.97
C PRO A 58 -11.98 -8.24 11.39
N SER A 59 -11.87 -7.30 12.33
CA SER A 59 -11.42 -7.42 13.72
C SER A 59 -12.27 -8.29 14.67
N HIS A 60 -13.03 -9.28 14.16
CA HIS A 60 -13.97 -10.09 14.94
C HIS A 60 -13.61 -11.59 15.04
N LEU A 61 -12.38 -11.98 14.68
CA LEU A 61 -11.87 -13.35 14.90
C LEU A 61 -10.74 -13.34 15.93
N ARG A 62 -11.06 -12.99 17.18
CA ARG A 62 -10.23 -13.28 18.37
C ARG A 62 -11.09 -13.86 19.47
#